data_AF-L9YMW7-F1
#
_entry.id   AF-L9YMW7-F1
#
_cell.length_a   1.000
_cell.length_b   1.000
_cell.length_c   1.000
_cell.angle_alpha   90.00
_cell.angle_beta   90.00
_cell.angle_gamma   90.00
#
_symmetry.space_group_name_H-M   'P 1'
#
loop_
_entity.id
_entity.type
_entity.pdbx_description
1 polymer ?
#
loop_
_entity_poly.entity_id
_entity_poly.type
_entity_poly.pdbx_seq_one_letter_code
_entity_poly.pdbx_strand_id
1 'polypeptide(L)'
;MPVIYDGLEFERLGHASVRIETDDRTVVYVDPWGEILEGDPADGDVVVVTYDDMDHYDAAAIEAVAGTDVTVAAYEAIDTDDLEADGIRVELF
;
A
#
# COMPACT_ATOMS: atom_id res chain seq x y z
N MET A 1 -0.77 14.68 -10.18
CA MET A 1 -1.98 14.86 -11.02
C MET A 1 -2.62 13.50 -11.16
N PRO A 2 -3.85 13.32 -10.67
CA PRO A 2 -4.55 12.06 -10.78
C PRO A 2 -4.99 11.77 -12.22
N VAL A 3 -5.08 10.49 -12.58
CA VAL A 3 -5.70 9.98 -13.81
C VAL A 3 -7.02 9.34 -13.41
N ILE A 4 -8.12 9.72 -14.08
CA ILE A 4 -9.44 9.13 -13.83
C ILE A 4 -9.79 8.15 -14.96
N TYR A 5 -10.18 6.92 -14.60
CA TYR A 5 -10.64 5.91 -15.54
C TYR A 5 -11.73 5.04 -14.91
N ASP A 6 -12.95 5.10 -15.46
CA ASP A 6 -14.08 4.22 -15.11
C ASP A 6 -14.35 4.08 -13.59
N GLY A 7 -14.38 5.21 -12.88
CA GLY A 7 -14.61 5.24 -11.43
C GLY A 7 -13.38 4.92 -10.57
N LEU A 8 -12.19 4.91 -11.19
CA LEU A 8 -10.90 4.78 -10.52
C LEU A 8 -10.13 6.10 -10.65
N GLU A 9 -9.64 6.61 -9.53
CA GLU A 9 -8.69 7.71 -9.45
C GLU A 9 -7.30 7.16 -9.14
N PHE A 10 -6.35 7.34 -10.06
CA PHE A 10 -4.97 6.90 -9.92
C PHE A 10 -4.06 8.10 -9.64
N GLU A 11 -3.32 8.07 -8.55
CA GLU A 11 -2.28 9.03 -8.25
C GLU A 11 -0.91 8.35 -8.14
N ARG A 12 0.05 8.84 -8.92
CA ARG A 12 1.47 8.46 -8.76
C ARG A 12 2.11 9.39 -7.74
N LEU A 13 2.41 8.86 -6.56
CA LEU A 13 2.99 9.62 -5.45
C LEU A 13 4.51 9.83 -5.63
N GLY A 14 5.19 8.85 -6.23
CA GLY A 14 6.64 8.87 -6.41
C GLY A 14 7.19 7.45 -6.39
N HIS A 15 8.46 7.26 -6.75
CA HIS A 15 9.06 5.91 -6.80
C HIS A 15 8.19 4.89 -7.57
N ALA A 16 7.92 3.72 -6.98
CA ALA A 16 6.92 2.75 -7.39
C ALA A 16 5.51 3.00 -6.80
N SER A 17 5.39 3.95 -5.87
CA SER A 17 4.17 4.19 -5.10
C SER A 17 3.01 4.76 -5.93
N VAL A 18 1.90 4.02 -5.93
CA VAL A 18 0.63 4.40 -6.56
C VAL A 18 -0.48 4.32 -5.53
N ARG A 19 -1.32 5.36 -5.47
CA ARG A 19 -2.60 5.36 -4.75
C ARG A 19 -3.73 5.23 -5.75
N ILE A 20 -4.65 4.32 -5.50
CA ILE A 20 -5.85 4.12 -6.31
C ILE A 20 -7.04 4.28 -5.39
N GLU A 21 -7.98 5.14 -5.75
CA GLU A 21 -9.23 5.31 -5.03
C GLU A 21 -10.41 5.01 -5.95
N THR A 22 -11.34 4.19 -5.46
CA THR A 22 -12.57 3.85 -6.18
C THR A 22 -13.69 4.84 -5.85
N ASP A 23 -14.72 4.89 -6.70
CA ASP A 23 -15.93 5.70 -6.46
C ASP A 23 -16.66 5.34 -5.15
N ASP A 24 -16.54 4.09 -4.68
CA ASP A 24 -17.07 3.64 -3.38
C ASP A 24 -16.09 3.80 -2.21
N ARG A 25 -15.02 4.58 -2.41
CA ARG A 25 -14.06 5.04 -1.40
C ARG A 25 -13.08 3.98 -0.90
N THR A 26 -12.94 2.85 -1.60
CA THR A 26 -11.85 1.90 -1.33
C THR A 26 -10.53 2.49 -1.80
N VAL A 27 -9.52 2.48 -0.93
CA VAL A 27 -8.18 3.00 -1.20
C VAL A 27 -7.19 1.84 -1.26
N VAL A 28 -6.49 1.73 -2.39
CA VAL A 28 -5.40 0.78 -2.61
C VAL A 28 -4.09 1.53 -2.73
N TYR A 29 -3.09 1.12 -1.96
CA TYR A 29 -1.70 1.52 -2.17
C TYR A 29 -0.93 0.39 -2.84
N VAL A 30 -0.10 0.73 -3.81
CA VAL A 30 0.87 -0.20 -4.42
C VAL A 30 2.26 0.31 -4.07
N ASP A 31 3.10 -0.55 -3.49
CA ASP A 31 4.50 -0.28 -3.11
C ASP A 31 4.70 1.10 -2.46
N PRO A 32 4.03 1.40 -1.32
CA PRO A 32 4.20 2.68 -0.63
C PRO A 32 5.67 2.86 -0.20
N TRP A 33 6.20 4.07 -0.36
CA TRP A 33 7.59 4.41 -0.04
C TRP A 33 7.65 5.61 0.89
N GLY A 34 8.26 5.44 2.08
CA GLY A 34 8.15 6.41 3.17
C GLY A 34 8.69 7.79 2.83
N GLU A 35 9.73 7.89 1.98
CA GLU A 35 10.32 9.19 1.63
C GLU A 35 9.42 10.07 0.74
N ILE A 36 8.37 9.51 0.12
CA ILE A 36 7.43 10.27 -0.72
C ILE A 36 6.08 10.50 -0.06
N LEU A 37 5.80 9.84 1.07
CA LEU A 37 4.53 9.97 1.77
C LEU A 37 4.47 11.29 2.54
N GLU A 38 3.30 11.90 2.56
CA GLU A 38 3.02 13.08 3.37
C GLU A 38 2.44 12.66 4.73
N GLY A 39 3.30 12.47 5.73
CA GLY A 39 2.89 12.04 7.07
C GLY A 39 2.37 10.60 7.08
N ASP A 40 1.31 10.35 7.86
CA ASP A 40 0.68 9.05 8.03
C ASP A 40 -0.77 9.10 7.50
N PRO A 41 -1.00 8.81 6.20
CA PRO A 41 -2.33 8.94 5.59
C PRO A 41 -3.40 8.10 6.29
N ALA A 42 -3.04 6.90 6.76
CA ALA A 42 -3.91 5.96 7.49
C ALA A 42 -5.29 5.73 6.83
N ASP A 43 -5.35 5.78 5.49
CA ASP A 43 -6.58 5.69 4.71
C ASP A 43 -6.62 4.46 3.77
N GLY A 44 -5.58 3.62 3.77
CA GLY A 44 -5.49 2.44 2.93
C GLY A 44 -6.35 1.28 3.43
N ASP A 45 -7.20 0.76 2.56
CA ASP A 45 -7.96 -0.47 2.79
C ASP A 45 -7.18 -1.70 2.33
N VAL A 46 -6.39 -1.55 1.26
CA VAL A 46 -5.55 -2.60 0.70
C VAL A 46 -4.17 -2.05 0.39
N VAL A 47 -3.12 -2.80 0.72
CA VAL A 47 -1.76 -2.55 0.28
C VAL A 47 -1.29 -3.71 -0.57
N VAL A 48 -0.81 -3.44 -1.78
CA VAL A 48 -0.21 -4.44 -2.67
C VAL A 48 1.29 -4.27 -2.64
N VAL A 49 2.00 -5.35 -2.31
CA VAL A 49 3.47 -5.43 -2.42
C VAL A 49 3.81 -6.28 -3.63
N THR A 50 4.58 -5.70 -4.56
CA THR A 50 4.90 -6.40 -5.81
C THR A 50 6.06 -7.40 -5.67
N TYR A 51 7.10 -7.07 -4.89
CA TYR A 51 8.22 -7.95 -4.51
C TYR A 51 9.03 -7.34 -3.35
N ASP A 52 9.98 -8.10 -2.79
CA ASP A 52 10.66 -7.86 -1.52
C ASP A 52 11.99 -7.07 -1.62
N ASP A 53 12.33 -6.52 -2.79
CA ASP A 53 13.48 -5.60 -2.85
C ASP A 53 13.15 -4.26 -2.19
N MET A 54 14.21 -3.60 -1.74
CA MET A 54 14.17 -2.37 -0.96
C MET A 54 13.48 -1.20 -1.64
N ASP A 55 13.28 -1.23 -2.97
CA ASP A 55 12.60 -0.22 -3.75
C ASP A 55 11.09 -0.49 -3.93
N HIS A 56 10.59 -1.59 -3.36
CA HIS A 56 9.18 -1.98 -3.43
C HIS A 56 8.60 -2.43 -2.08
N TYR A 57 9.45 -2.79 -1.11
CA TYR A 57 9.04 -3.15 0.25
C TYR A 57 9.61 -2.17 1.30
N ASP A 58 8.70 -1.46 1.96
CA ASP A 58 8.99 -0.55 3.08
C ASP A 58 7.92 -0.75 4.15
N ALA A 59 8.22 -1.56 5.17
CA ALA A 59 7.26 -1.90 6.23
C ALA A 59 6.70 -0.66 6.95
N ALA A 60 7.55 0.35 7.19
CA ALA A 60 7.12 1.58 7.84
C ALA A 60 6.16 2.41 6.96
N ALA A 61 6.37 2.40 5.64
CA ALA A 61 5.45 3.05 4.71
C ALA A 61 4.11 2.29 4.60
N ILE A 62 4.15 0.96 4.67
CA ILE A 62 2.95 0.10 4.71
C ILE A 62 2.14 0.42 5.98
N GLU A 63 2.79 0.53 7.14
CA GLU A 63 2.16 0.98 8.39
C GLU A 63 1.57 2.39 8.29
N ALA A 64 2.30 3.34 7.70
CA ALA A 64 1.87 4.73 7.60
C ALA A 64 0.58 4.90 6.78
N VAL A 65 0.38 4.07 5.76
CA VAL A 65 -0.84 4.10 4.92
C VAL A 65 -1.95 3.20 5.46
N ALA A 66 -1.66 2.28 6.38
CA ALA A 66 -2.62 1.30 6.88
C ALA A 66 -3.83 1.97 7.57
N GLY A 67 -5.02 1.73 7.02
CA GLY A 67 -6.27 2.00 7.70
C GLY A 67 -6.57 0.98 8.81
N THR A 68 -7.67 1.20 9.54
CA THR A 68 -8.05 0.39 10.72
C THR A 68 -8.16 -1.12 10.44
N ASP A 69 -8.61 -1.49 9.23
CA ASP A 69 -8.87 -2.88 8.83
C ASP A 69 -8.11 -3.24 7.53
N VAL A 70 -6.91 -2.68 7.36
CA VAL A 70 -6.11 -2.88 6.15
C VAL A 70 -5.85 -4.36 5.85
N THR A 71 -5.81 -4.71 4.57
CA THR A 71 -5.29 -6.00 4.09
C THR A 71 -4.03 -5.78 3.25
N VAL A 72 -2.91 -6.37 3.65
CA VAL A 72 -1.69 -6.41 2.82
C VAL A 72 -1.73 -7.65 1.93
N ALA A 73 -1.85 -7.46 0.61
CA ALA A 73 -1.78 -8.53 -0.37
C ALA A 73 -0.34 -8.66 -0.89
N ALA A 74 0.27 -9.82 -0.65
CA ALA A 74 1.66 -10.09 -1.01
C ALA A 74 1.81 -11.47 -1.69
N TYR A 75 2.79 -11.60 -2.57
CA TYR A 75 3.16 -12.90 -3.13
C TYR A 75 3.84 -13.76 -2.05
N GLU A 76 3.57 -15.07 -2.02
CA GLU A 76 4.05 -15.99 -0.97
C GLU A 76 5.57 -16.03 -0.72
N ALA A 77 6.39 -15.53 -1.67
CA ALA A 77 7.84 -15.47 -1.53
C ALA A 77 8.36 -14.21 -0.84
N ILE A 78 7.51 -13.22 -0.56
CA ILE A 78 7.86 -11.97 0.10
C ILE A 78 7.96 -12.22 1.62
N ASP A 79 9.06 -11.79 2.24
CA ASP A 79 9.21 -11.83 3.69
C ASP A 79 8.38 -10.71 4.34
N THR A 80 7.35 -11.08 5.09
CA THR A 80 6.41 -10.15 5.75
C THR A 80 6.44 -10.27 7.27
N ASP A 81 7.46 -10.90 7.84
CA ASP A 81 7.54 -11.19 9.29
C ASP A 81 7.40 -9.92 10.15
N ASP A 82 7.95 -8.79 9.68
CA ASP A 82 7.88 -7.49 10.38
C ASP A 82 6.42 -7.00 10.49
N LEU A 83 5.64 -7.07 9.39
CA LEU A 83 4.25 -6.61 9.37
C LEU A 83 3.34 -7.46 10.27
N GLU A 84 3.54 -8.77 10.25
CA GLU A 84 2.78 -9.69 11.09
C GLU A 84 3.10 -9.49 12.57
N ALA A 85 4.37 -9.19 12.91
CA ALA A 85 4.79 -8.87 14.26
C ALA A 85 4.10 -7.60 14.81
N ASP A 86 3.83 -6.62 13.94
CA ASP A 86 3.10 -5.40 14.26
C ASP A 86 1.56 -5.56 14.17
N GLY A 87 1.08 -6.77 13.91
CA GLY A 87 -0.34 -7.12 13.93
C GLY A 87 -1.10 -6.74 12.65
N ILE A 88 -0.39 -6.41 11.58
CA ILE A 88 -0.98 -6.15 10.27
C ILE A 88 -1.36 -7.46 9.61
N ARG A 89 -2.58 -7.51 9.06
CA ARG A 89 -3.08 -8.68 8.34
C ARG A 89 -2.43 -8.77 6.96
N VAL A 90 -1.75 -9.88 6.71
CA VAL A 90 -1.18 -10.24 5.41
C VAL A 90 -1.98 -11.39 4.78
N GLU A 91 -2.35 -11.24 3.51
CA GLU A 91 -2.97 -12.26 2.67
C GLU A 91 -2.01 -12.64 1.54
N LEU A 92 -1.50 -13.86 1.61
CA LEU A 92 -0.57 -14.41 0.62
C LEU A 92 -1.33 -15.03 -0.56
N PHE A 93 -0.84 -14.82 -1.79
CA PHE A 93 -1.39 -15.40 -3.02
C PHE A 93 -0.33 -15.98 -3.96
#